data_AF-A0A2U1APD8-F1
#
_entry.id   AF-A0A2U1APD8-F1
#
_cell.length_a   1.000
_cell.length_b   1.000
_cell.length_c   1.000
_cell.angle_alpha   90.00
_cell.angle_beta   90.00
_cell.angle_gamma   90.00
#
_symmetry.space_group_name_H-M   'P 1'
#
loop_
_entity.id
_entity.type
_entity.pdbx_description
1 polymer ?
#
loop_
_entity_poly.entity_id
_entity_poly.type
_entity_poly.pdbx_seq_one_letter_code
_entity_poly.pdbx_strand_id
1 'polypeptide(L)'
;MKEMIVAYIRDNMGLDEEFAGELIDDYRSTITEYIGKAHAAIEASDAAEMRRIGHTIKGFSANIGAEPVRVLGLKLQEAGEAGDVAAGSGLVEEIEGAISAL
;
A
#
# COMPACT_ATOMS: atom_id res chain seq x y z
N MET A 1 13.17 4.18 3.81
CA MET A 1 12.31 3.34 2.94
C MET A 1 12.65 3.57 1.46
N LYS A 2 12.65 4.82 0.97
CA LYS A 2 13.00 5.15 -0.43
C LYS A 2 14.29 4.47 -0.94
N GLU A 3 15.40 4.60 -0.22
CA GLU A 3 16.67 3.96 -0.60
C GLU A 3 16.57 2.43 -0.76
N MET A 4 15.79 1.76 0.10
CA MET A 4 15.57 0.31 0.02
C MET A 4 14.75 -0.06 -1.21
N ILE A 5 13.75 0.75 -1.56
CA ILE A 5 12.93 0.55 -2.76
C ILE A 5 13.77 0.78 -4.02
N VAL A 6 14.59 1.83 -4.06
CA VAL A 6 15.51 2.09 -5.18
C VAL A 6 16.49 0.92 -5.35
N ALA A 7 17.07 0.43 -4.25
CA ALA A 7 17.94 -0.73 -4.28
C ALA A 7 17.20 -1.98 -4.79
N TYR A 8 15.98 -2.23 -4.31
CA TYR A 8 15.15 -3.34 -4.77
C TYR A 8 14.85 -3.25 -6.27
N ILE A 9 14.44 -2.07 -6.76
CA ILE A 9 14.11 -1.83 -8.17
C ILE A 9 15.36 -2.07 -9.03
N ARG A 10 16.52 -1.54 -8.63
CA ARG A 10 17.77 -1.77 -9.34
C ARG A 10 18.13 -3.26 -9.39
N ASP A 11 18.09 -3.92 -8.24
CA ASP A 11 18.60 -5.29 -8.11
C ASP A 11 17.65 -6.33 -8.73
N ASN A 12 16.33 -6.07 -8.77
CA ASN A 12 15.33 -7.01 -9.29
C ASN A 12 14.75 -6.63 -10.66
N MET A 13 14.76 -5.35 -11.03
CA MET A 13 14.19 -4.85 -12.29
C MET A 13 15.27 -4.32 -13.24
N GLY A 14 16.50 -4.12 -12.77
CA GLY A 14 17.62 -3.62 -13.60
C GLY A 14 17.45 -2.16 -14.03
N LEU A 15 16.61 -1.39 -13.33
CA LEU A 15 16.36 0.02 -13.62
C LEU A 15 17.32 0.91 -12.83
N ASP A 16 17.69 2.05 -13.40
CA ASP A 16 18.51 3.04 -12.73
C ASP A 16 17.70 3.88 -11.73
N GLU A 17 18.37 4.82 -11.05
CA GLU A 17 17.77 5.65 -10.03
C GLU A 17 16.73 6.64 -10.58
N GLU A 18 16.87 7.08 -11.84
CA GLU A 18 15.92 8.00 -12.48
C GLU A 18 14.59 7.29 -12.73
N PHE A 19 14.62 6.12 -13.39
CA PHE A 19 13.42 5.30 -13.60
C PHE A 19 12.83 4.76 -12.29
N ALA A 20 13.67 4.44 -11.30
CA ALA A 20 13.17 4.06 -9.98
C ALA A 20 12.39 5.20 -9.31
N GLY A 21 12.82 6.45 -9.50
CA GLY A 21 12.11 7.65 -9.04
C GLY A 21 10.71 7.75 -9.65
N GLU A 22 10.58 7.59 -10.97
CA GLU A 22 9.29 7.63 -11.67
C GLU A 22 8.34 6.52 -11.16
N LEU A 23 8.84 5.30 -10.99
CA LEU A 23 8.03 4.20 -10.45
C LEU A 23 7.58 4.45 -9.01
N ILE A 24 8.43 5.08 -8.19
CA ILE A 24 8.06 5.47 -6.82
C ILE A 24 6.94 6.51 -6.84
N ASP A 25 7.00 7.50 -7.73
CA ASP A 25 5.96 8.53 -7.84
C ASP A 25 4.63 7.96 -8.32
N ASP A 26 4.65 7.09 -9.34
CA ASP A 26 3.46 6.38 -9.82
C ASP A 26 2.85 5.49 -8.73
N TYR A 27 3.70 4.81 -7.96
CA TYR A 27 3.28 4.02 -6.82
C TYR A 27 2.64 4.89 -5.73
N ARG A 28 3.25 6.03 -5.36
CA ARG A 28 2.69 6.96 -4.36
C ARG A 28 1.31 7.45 -4.78
N SER A 29 1.17 7.86 -6.04
CA SER A 29 -0.11 8.27 -6.62
C SER A 29 -1.17 7.16 -6.51
N THR A 30 -0.80 5.95 -6.92
CA THR A 30 -1.69 4.78 -6.89
C THR A 30 -2.13 4.44 -5.46
N ILE A 31 -1.21 4.35 -4.50
CA ILE A 31 -1.58 4.01 -3.12
C ILE A 31 -2.42 5.13 -2.49
N THR A 32 -2.17 6.40 -2.81
CA THR A 32 -3.00 7.53 -2.35
C THR A 32 -4.45 7.39 -2.82
N GLU A 33 -4.68 6.98 -4.06
CA GLU A 33 -6.03 6.68 -4.57
C GLU A 33 -6.69 5.53 -3.77
N TYR A 34 -5.95 4.46 -3.48
CA TYR A 34 -6.46 3.33 -2.70
C TYR A 34 -6.68 3.64 -1.22
N ILE A 35 -5.93 4.56 -0.62
CA ILE A 35 -6.19 5.09 0.73
C ILE A 35 -7.57 5.76 0.75
N GLY A 36 -7.87 6.63 -0.22
CA GLY A 36 -9.19 7.26 -0.34
C GLY A 36 -10.33 6.24 -0.48
N LYS A 37 -10.12 5.20 -1.30
CA LYS A 37 -11.08 4.09 -1.42
C LYS A 37 -11.24 3.30 -0.12
N ALA A 38 -10.15 3.11 0.64
CA ALA A 38 -10.18 2.39 1.90
C ALA A 38 -11.02 3.12 2.94
N HIS A 39 -10.85 4.44 3.05
CA HIS A 39 -11.70 5.27 3.91
C HIS A 39 -13.17 5.14 3.55
N ALA A 40 -13.52 5.23 2.26
CA ALA A 40 -14.90 5.07 1.82
C ALA A 40 -15.49 3.68 2.14
N ALA A 41 -14.70 2.61 1.96
CA ALA A 41 -15.11 1.25 2.33
C ALA A 41 -15.33 1.12 3.85
N ILE A 42 -14.46 1.71 4.66
CA ILE A 42 -14.57 1.71 6.13
C ILE A 42 -15.82 2.44 6.59
N GLU A 43 -16.07 3.65 6.07
CA GLU A 43 -17.27 4.44 6.38
C GLU A 43 -18.56 3.70 6.00
N ALA A 44 -18.54 2.96 4.90
CA ALA A 44 -19.66 2.13 4.44
C ALA A 44 -19.78 0.78 5.18
N SER A 45 -18.85 0.45 6.09
CA SER A 45 -18.74 -0.88 6.72
C SER A 45 -18.61 -2.03 5.70
N ASP A 46 -18.02 -1.77 4.53
CA ASP A 46 -17.82 -2.75 3.47
C ASP A 46 -16.51 -3.53 3.64
N ALA A 47 -16.57 -4.57 4.47
CA ALA A 47 -15.43 -5.44 4.73
C ALA A 47 -14.90 -6.14 3.46
N ALA A 48 -15.76 -6.42 2.48
CA ALA A 48 -15.37 -7.11 1.25
C ALA A 48 -14.57 -6.19 0.32
N GLU A 49 -14.96 -4.91 0.21
CA GLU A 49 -14.16 -3.88 -0.46
C GLU A 49 -12.85 -3.64 0.29
N MET A 50 -12.90 -3.48 1.61
CA MET A 50 -11.68 -3.30 2.43
C MET A 50 -10.67 -4.43 2.23
N ARG A 51 -11.14 -5.69 2.19
CA ARG A 51 -10.31 -6.85 1.86
C ARG A 51 -9.65 -6.71 0.49
N ARG A 52 -10.43 -6.36 -0.54
CA ARG A 52 -9.93 -6.21 -1.92
C ARG A 52 -8.91 -5.09 -2.02
N ILE A 53 -9.14 -3.97 -1.35
CA ILE A 53 -8.19 -2.86 -1.29
C ILE A 53 -6.88 -3.29 -0.62
N GLY A 54 -6.94 -3.97 0.53
CA GLY A 54 -5.75 -4.52 1.18
C GLY A 54 -4.95 -5.47 0.28
N HIS A 55 -5.64 -6.36 -0.45
CA HIS A 55 -5.01 -7.24 -1.44
C HIS A 55 -4.27 -6.45 -2.53
N THR A 56 -4.91 -5.40 -3.06
CA THR A 56 -4.34 -4.56 -4.12
C THR A 56 -3.13 -3.77 -3.63
N ILE A 57 -3.22 -3.11 -2.48
CA ILE A 57 -2.10 -2.38 -1.86
C ILE A 57 -0.91 -3.32 -1.66
N LYS A 58 -1.16 -4.49 -1.05
CA LYS A 58 -0.13 -5.53 -0.86
C LYS A 58 0.55 -5.92 -2.19
N GLY A 59 -0.23 -6.10 -3.26
CA GLY A 59 0.28 -6.46 -4.58
C GLY A 59 1.21 -5.39 -5.16
N PHE A 60 0.77 -4.12 -5.16
CA PHE A 60 1.59 -3.00 -5.64
C PHE A 60 2.88 -2.86 -4.82
N SER A 61 2.77 -2.91 -3.50
CA SER A 61 3.93 -2.77 -2.62
C SER A 61 4.95 -3.91 -2.80
N ALA A 62 4.49 -5.13 -3.05
CA ALA A 62 5.35 -6.27 -3.33
C ALA A 62 6.15 -6.10 -4.65
N ASN A 63 5.53 -5.53 -5.68
CA ASN A 63 6.16 -5.36 -6.99
C ASN A 63 7.37 -4.43 -6.96
N ILE A 64 7.37 -3.42 -6.07
CA ILE A 64 8.46 -2.43 -5.97
C ILE A 64 9.33 -2.60 -4.71
N GLY A 65 9.06 -3.61 -3.87
CA GLY A 65 9.82 -3.84 -2.64
C GLY A 65 9.48 -2.87 -1.48
N ALA A 66 8.30 -2.24 -1.50
CA ALA A 66 7.81 -1.39 -0.42
C ALA A 66 7.29 -2.22 0.77
N GLU A 67 8.20 -2.97 1.40
CA GLU A 67 7.88 -4.01 2.38
C GLU A 67 7.01 -3.54 3.57
N PRO A 68 7.24 -2.37 4.20
CA PRO A 68 6.37 -1.90 5.28
C PRO A 68 4.91 -1.75 4.84
N VAL A 69 4.68 -1.17 3.67
CA VAL A 69 3.33 -0.98 3.12
C VAL A 69 2.73 -2.30 2.67
N ARG A 70 3.55 -3.23 2.15
CA ARG A 70 3.10 -4.60 1.81
C ARG A 70 2.50 -5.31 3.02
N VAL A 71 3.16 -5.22 4.18
CA VAL A 71 2.70 -5.82 5.43
C VAL A 71 1.41 -5.17 5.92
N LEU A 72 1.30 -3.84 5.84
CA LEU A 72 0.08 -3.13 6.23
C LEU A 72 -1.10 -3.46 5.30
N GLY A 73 -0.87 -3.55 3.99
CA GLY A 73 -1.87 -4.01 3.02
C GLY A 73 -2.35 -5.43 3.29
N LEU A 74 -1.45 -6.33 3.72
CA LEU A 74 -1.83 -7.67 4.16
C LEU A 74 -2.73 -7.63 5.40
N LYS A 75 -2.37 -6.85 6.43
CA LYS A 75 -3.21 -6.69 7.63
C LYS A 75 -4.59 -6.13 7.29
N LEU A 76 -4.67 -5.16 6.37
CA LEU A 76 -5.94 -4.60 5.91
C LEU A 76 -6.78 -5.65 5.18
N GLN A 77 -6.12 -6.49 4.36
CA GLN A 77 -6.76 -7.62 3.70
C GLN A 77 -7.35 -8.62 4.72
N GLU A 78 -6.56 -8.99 5.74
CA GLU A 78 -6.95 -9.92 6.80
C GLU A 78 -8.09 -9.36 7.67
N ALA A 79 -8.04 -8.09 8.03
CA ALA A 79 -9.12 -7.41 8.76
C ALA A 79 -10.44 -7.45 7.96
N GLY A 80 -10.38 -7.21 6.65
CA GLY A 80 -11.57 -7.29 5.78
C GLY A 80 -12.09 -8.72 5.65
N GLU A 81 -11.20 -9.71 5.61
CA GLU A 81 -11.58 -11.12 5.60
C GLU A 81 -12.24 -11.57 6.92
N ALA A 82 -11.82 -11.00 8.05
CA ALA A 82 -12.43 -11.23 9.37
C ALA A 82 -13.72 -10.41 9.61
N GLY A 83 -14.06 -9.47 8.74
CA GLY A 83 -15.18 -8.54 8.95
C GLY A 83 -14.90 -7.44 9.98
N ASP A 84 -13.64 -7.27 10.41
CA ASP A 84 -13.24 -6.27 11.41
C ASP A 84 -12.89 -4.95 10.74
N VAL A 85 -13.92 -4.22 10.31
CA VAL A 85 -13.76 -2.91 9.67
C VAL A 85 -13.20 -1.85 10.63
N ALA A 86 -13.42 -2.01 11.95
CA ALA A 86 -12.92 -1.07 12.95
C ALA A 86 -11.39 -1.06 13.02
N ALA A 87 -10.74 -2.21 12.84
CA ALA A 87 -9.28 -2.29 12.72
C ALA A 87 -8.73 -1.58 11.47
N GLY A 88 -9.57 -1.37 10.44
CA GLY A 88 -9.17 -0.78 9.16
C GLY A 88 -8.63 0.64 9.27
N SER A 89 -9.25 1.51 10.09
CA SER A 89 -8.87 2.93 10.14
C SER A 89 -7.42 3.14 10.57
N GLY A 90 -6.97 2.47 11.64
CA GLY A 90 -5.59 2.59 12.10
C GLY A 90 -4.59 2.06 11.07
N LEU A 91 -4.93 0.98 10.36
CA LEU A 91 -4.08 0.44 9.29
C LEU A 91 -3.97 1.40 8.11
N VAL A 92 -5.05 2.08 7.74
CA VAL A 92 -5.04 3.07 6.66
C VAL A 92 -4.21 4.30 7.05
N GLU A 93 -4.32 4.78 8.29
CA GLU A 93 -3.47 5.87 8.81
C GLU A 93 -1.98 5.49 8.79
N GLU A 94 -1.62 4.26 9.18
CA GLU A 94 -0.24 3.76 9.10
C GLU A 94 0.28 3.71 7.64
N ILE A 95 -0.58 3.31 6.69
CA ILE A 95 -0.24 3.29 5.25
C ILE A 95 -0.03 4.72 4.75
N GLU A 96 -0.93 5.65 5.07
CA GLU A 96 -0.82 7.05 4.68
C GLU A 96 0.45 7.71 5.22
N GLY A 97 0.78 7.44 6.49
CA GLY A 97 2.03 7.91 7.10
C GLY A 97 3.28 7.37 6.38
N ALA A 98 3.27 6.09 6.01
CA ALA A 98 4.37 5.48 5.26
C ALA A 98 4.52 6.09 3.85
N ILE A 99 3.41 6.33 3.14
CA ILE A 99 3.43 6.92 1.79
C ILE A 99 3.84 8.40 1.81
N SER A 100 3.41 9.16 2.82
CA SER A 100 3.79 10.57 2.97
C SER A 100 5.28 10.76 3.25
N ALA A 101 5.91 9.77 3.90
CA ALA A 101 7.34 9.76 4.19
C ALA A 101 8.21 9.14 3.08
N LEU A 102 7.61 8.67 2.00
CA LEU A 102 8.28 8.09 0.83
C LEU A 102 8.58 9.16 -0.22
#